data_AF-A0A3B9R0G4-F1
#
_entry.id   AF-A0A3B9R0G4-F1
#
_cell.length_a   1.000
_cell.length_b   1.000
_cell.length_c   1.000
_cell.angle_alpha   90.00
_cell.angle_beta   90.00
_cell.angle_gamma   90.00
#
_symmetry.space_group_name_H-M   'P 1'
#
loop_
_entity.id
_entity.type
_entity.pdbx_description
1 polymer ?
#
loop_
_entity_poly.entity_id
_entity_poly.type
_entity_poly.pdbx_seq_one_letter_code
_entity_poly.pdbx_strand_id
1 'polypeptide(L)'
;MAEAPQRSIRRPKRWDQPFGPDLTDADIERILAMAPFDGMDQSRFAPSATLRDIIRNDARLLSFESGDLIVRAGDHGTSTFFVMAGTVRVVLPPGLPNTLLGRAQPQQKTVWQSLAQVWSRPKLPEVRDIAKLDLKTATDTRVTQQGETRTRITDIDDICERYKTVTLGETEMFGEIAALTRAPRTSTIFAQGRVELLEIRRPGIRDIRNRVASFKEHIDGLYRQRSLEAHLRESWVFKHLDNEAMSRIVALTLFETYGNFDWQASFMRAAEGTPAERLEKEPVIAREGDYPDGLLMVRAGFARVSHEYDHGHKTTSYLGAGAVFGLEELLHNWRGEGEPVQLKNSLRAVGYSDILRVPTHVIEQYVLPTLPEHRAAGSIKPAVPQADSQASTADPATSDLAPEVVEFLVDNRYINGSQTMLINLDRCVRCDACSEACAVGHNNNPRFNRHGRRIQSLMVANACMHCLDPVCMLGCPTGAIHRVEGSGEVVVNDDTCIGCATCANNCPYDNIRMVEVRDAEGRFIFDEITGQPVVKSTKCDLCVDQIGGPACQRACPHDALARVDLSDTAALAKWMGR
;
A
#
# COMPACT_ATOMS: atom_id res chain seq x y z
N MET A 1 22.71 38.17 25.78
CA MET A 1 21.65 37.55 24.95
C MET A 1 20.76 36.77 25.91
N ALA A 2 19.52 37.20 26.13
CA ALA A 2 18.60 36.48 26.99
C ALA A 2 18.12 35.21 26.26
N GLU A 3 18.30 34.03 26.86
CA GLU A 3 17.75 32.77 26.36
C GLU A 3 16.24 32.90 26.18
N ALA A 4 15.75 32.56 24.99
CA ALA A 4 14.31 32.49 24.75
C ALA A 4 13.70 31.42 25.68
N PRO A 5 12.58 31.70 26.37
CA PRO A 5 12.00 30.76 27.31
C PRO A 5 11.60 29.47 26.57
N GLN A 6 12.07 28.33 27.08
CA GLN A 6 11.67 27.01 26.58
C GLN A 6 10.16 26.87 26.67
N ARG A 7 9.49 26.80 25.52
CA ARG A 7 8.07 26.45 25.43
C ARG A 7 7.94 24.95 25.64
N SER A 8 7.52 24.53 26.83
CA SER A 8 7.15 23.14 27.07
C SER A 8 5.72 22.90 26.56
N ILE A 9 5.56 21.87 25.73
CA ILE A 9 4.24 21.37 25.30
C ILE A 9 4.02 19.99 25.90
N ARG A 10 2.80 19.70 26.35
CA ARG A 10 2.43 18.33 26.75
C ARG A 10 2.47 17.46 25.50
N ARG A 11 3.26 16.39 25.52
CA ARG A 11 3.28 15.43 24.41
C ARG A 11 1.88 14.81 24.24
N PRO A 12 1.28 14.88 23.04
CA PRO A 12 -0.02 14.29 22.81
C PRO A 12 0.02 12.76 22.97
N LYS A 13 -1.01 12.20 23.60
CA LYS A 13 -1.24 10.76 23.78
C LYS A 13 -2.20 10.22 22.72
N ARG A 14 -2.17 8.89 22.50
CA ARG A 14 -3.01 8.17 21.53
C ARG A 14 -4.51 8.48 21.62
N TRP A 15 -5.02 8.64 22.84
CA TRP A 15 -6.44 8.87 23.11
C TRP A 15 -6.76 10.33 23.47
N ASP A 16 -5.83 11.27 23.19
CA ASP A 16 -6.16 12.69 23.27
C ASP A 16 -7.19 13.10 22.19
N GLN A 17 -7.28 12.33 21.10
CA GLN A 17 -8.33 12.42 20.09
C GLN A 17 -8.93 11.01 19.88
N PRO A 18 -10.12 10.74 20.47
CA PRO A 18 -10.87 9.51 20.23
C PRO A 18 -11.20 9.31 18.75
N PHE A 19 -11.42 8.07 18.34
CA PHE A 19 -11.64 7.73 16.93
C PHE A 19 -12.98 8.23 16.36
N GLY A 20 -14.02 8.30 17.18
CA GLY A 20 -15.32 8.85 16.80
C GLY A 20 -15.93 9.67 17.94
N PRO A 21 -17.18 10.16 17.75
CA PRO A 21 -17.89 10.83 18.83
C PRO A 21 -17.95 9.92 20.07
N ASP A 22 -17.97 10.52 21.26
CA ASP A 22 -17.89 9.78 22.53
C ASP A 22 -19.00 8.70 22.60
N LEU A 23 -18.60 7.42 22.48
CA LEU A 23 -19.48 6.27 22.69
C LEU A 23 -20.06 6.34 24.11
N THR A 24 -21.38 6.21 24.23
CA THR A 24 -22.01 6.22 25.56
C THR A 24 -21.65 4.95 26.32
N ASP A 25 -21.76 4.99 27.64
CA ASP A 25 -21.53 3.79 28.45
C ASP A 25 -22.50 2.64 28.09
N ALA A 26 -23.72 2.97 27.69
CA ALA A 26 -24.70 2.00 27.21
C ALA A 26 -24.29 1.35 25.88
N ASP A 27 -23.72 2.12 24.96
CA ASP A 27 -23.19 1.59 23.70
C ASP A 27 -22.04 0.62 23.95
N ILE A 28 -21.16 0.96 24.89
CA ILE A 28 -20.01 0.12 25.23
C ILE A 28 -20.46 -1.19 25.86
N GLU A 29 -21.40 -1.17 26.81
CA GLU A 29 -21.95 -2.41 27.38
C GLU A 29 -22.60 -3.28 26.31
N ARG A 30 -23.34 -2.68 25.37
CA ARG A 30 -23.93 -3.40 24.24
C ARG A 30 -22.86 -4.07 23.36
N ILE A 31 -21.77 -3.38 23.05
CA ILE A 31 -20.66 -3.92 22.25
C ILE A 31 -19.97 -5.08 22.99
N LEU A 32 -19.68 -4.92 24.29
CA LEU A 32 -18.99 -5.93 25.09
C LEU A 32 -19.85 -7.18 25.33
N ALA A 33 -21.18 -7.09 25.17
CA ALA A 33 -22.10 -8.21 25.27
C ALA A 33 -22.25 -9.01 23.97
N MET A 34 -21.64 -8.57 22.86
CA MET A 34 -21.75 -9.24 21.55
C MET A 34 -20.49 -10.02 21.20
N ALA A 35 -20.64 -11.12 20.48
CA ALA A 35 -19.51 -11.82 19.87
C ALA A 35 -18.77 -10.92 18.87
N PRO A 36 -17.43 -10.98 18.80
CA PRO A 36 -16.53 -11.84 19.56
C PRO A 36 -16.02 -11.24 20.89
N PHE A 37 -16.58 -10.11 21.36
CA PHE A 37 -16.13 -9.41 22.57
C PHE A 37 -16.67 -10.04 23.86
N ASP A 38 -17.79 -10.76 23.75
CA ASP A 38 -18.38 -11.50 24.85
C ASP A 38 -17.40 -12.54 25.41
N GLY A 39 -17.29 -12.62 26.74
CA GLY A 39 -16.42 -13.57 27.40
C GLY A 39 -14.91 -13.34 27.21
N MET A 40 -14.47 -12.25 26.58
CA MET A 40 -13.05 -11.89 26.55
C MET A 40 -12.52 -11.65 27.97
N ASP A 41 -11.43 -12.33 28.31
CA ASP A 41 -10.77 -12.19 29.61
C ASP A 41 -10.17 -10.78 29.77
N GLN A 42 -10.85 -9.94 30.54
CA GLN A 42 -10.45 -8.55 30.78
C GLN A 42 -9.12 -8.43 31.54
N SER A 43 -8.71 -9.46 32.29
CA SER A 43 -7.46 -9.43 33.06
C SER A 43 -6.21 -9.41 32.16
N ARG A 44 -6.34 -9.80 30.89
CA ARG A 44 -5.25 -9.74 29.90
C ARG A 44 -4.96 -8.34 29.38
N PHE A 45 -5.81 -7.37 29.73
CA PHE A 45 -5.64 -5.98 29.33
C PHE A 45 -4.96 -5.19 30.45
N ALA A 46 -4.10 -4.24 30.06
CA ALA A 46 -3.40 -3.41 31.03
C ALA A 46 -4.40 -2.46 31.71
N PRO A 47 -4.19 -2.08 33.00
CA PRO A 47 -5.04 -1.09 33.66
C PRO A 47 -5.06 0.27 32.95
N SER A 48 -4.01 0.59 32.18
CA SER A 48 -3.89 1.80 31.37
C SER A 48 -4.52 1.69 29.98
N ALA A 49 -4.97 0.49 29.58
CA ALA A 49 -5.63 0.23 28.32
C ALA A 49 -6.54 -1.00 28.41
N THR A 50 -7.66 -0.85 29.12
CA THR A 50 -8.64 -1.93 29.26
C THR A 50 -9.36 -2.19 27.92
N LEU A 51 -10.04 -3.33 27.78
CA LEU A 51 -10.89 -3.59 26.60
C LEU A 51 -11.94 -2.48 26.44
N ARG A 52 -12.52 -2.02 27.55
CA ARG A 52 -13.46 -0.90 27.58
C ARG A 52 -12.84 0.37 27.00
N ASP A 53 -11.63 0.72 27.43
CA ASP A 53 -10.94 1.92 26.95
C ASP A 53 -10.58 1.83 25.46
N ILE A 54 -10.19 0.63 25.01
CA ILE A 54 -9.93 0.38 23.59
C ILE A 54 -11.20 0.61 22.78
N ILE A 55 -12.34 0.02 23.16
CA ILE A 55 -13.60 0.23 22.44
C ILE A 55 -14.00 1.70 22.47
N ARG A 56 -13.96 2.35 23.65
CA ARG A 56 -14.34 3.75 23.80
C ARG A 56 -13.53 4.69 22.91
N ASN A 57 -12.22 4.47 22.79
CA ASN A 57 -11.33 5.44 22.14
C ASN A 57 -10.85 5.04 20.74
N ASP A 58 -10.92 3.75 20.39
CA ASP A 58 -10.48 3.19 19.11
C ASP A 58 -11.65 2.64 18.27
N ALA A 59 -12.90 2.76 18.73
CA ALA A 59 -14.07 2.39 17.95
C ALA A 59 -15.05 3.54 17.79
N ARG A 60 -15.94 3.41 16.81
CA ARG A 60 -17.08 4.32 16.60
C ARG A 60 -18.27 3.56 16.01
N LEU A 61 -19.47 4.01 16.32
CA LEU A 61 -20.70 3.50 15.71
C LEU A 61 -21.04 4.31 14.46
N LEU A 62 -21.36 3.61 13.39
CA LEU A 62 -21.77 4.18 12.12
C LEU A 62 -23.14 3.63 11.73
N SER A 63 -24.05 4.53 11.37
CA SER A 63 -25.34 4.17 10.78
C SER A 63 -25.30 4.36 9.27
N PHE A 64 -25.73 3.36 8.51
CA PHE A 64 -25.81 3.38 7.05
C PHE A 64 -27.26 3.19 6.59
N GLU A 65 -27.58 3.82 5.47
CA GLU A 65 -28.87 3.64 4.78
C GLU A 65 -28.72 2.70 3.57
N SER A 66 -29.85 2.26 3.04
CA SER A 66 -29.87 1.30 1.95
C SER A 66 -29.15 1.87 0.72
N GLY A 67 -28.16 1.12 0.23
CA GLY A 67 -27.33 1.47 -0.92
C GLY A 67 -26.05 2.21 -0.58
N ASP A 68 -25.85 2.61 0.68
CA ASP A 68 -24.60 3.23 1.08
C ASP A 68 -23.44 2.24 0.90
N LEU A 69 -22.39 2.71 0.25
CA LEU A 69 -21.15 1.96 0.08
C LEU A 69 -20.37 2.00 1.40
N ILE A 70 -20.13 0.83 1.98
CA ILE A 70 -19.38 0.71 3.23
C ILE A 70 -17.90 0.47 2.92
N VAL A 71 -17.63 -0.46 2.01
CA VAL A 71 -16.27 -0.83 1.57
C VAL A 71 -16.27 -1.00 0.06
N ARG A 72 -15.22 -0.52 -0.60
CA ARG A 72 -15.02 -0.68 -2.04
C ARG A 72 -13.84 -1.62 -2.30
N ALA A 73 -14.02 -2.63 -3.15
CA ALA A 73 -12.92 -3.49 -3.58
C ALA A 73 -11.78 -2.64 -4.17
N GLY A 74 -10.52 -2.91 -3.83
CA GLY A 74 -9.33 -2.15 -4.26
C GLY A 74 -8.95 -0.96 -3.38
N ASP A 75 -9.85 -0.43 -2.55
CA ASP A 75 -9.49 0.64 -1.61
C ASP A 75 -8.59 0.07 -0.51
N HIS A 76 -7.79 0.93 0.12
CA HIS A 76 -6.99 0.53 1.29
C HIS A 76 -7.71 0.98 2.57
N GLY A 77 -7.87 0.05 3.50
CA GLY A 77 -8.59 0.28 4.75
C GLY A 77 -7.71 0.05 5.96
N THR A 78 -7.89 0.87 7.00
CA THR A 78 -7.18 0.76 8.29
C THR A 78 -8.10 0.34 9.43
N SER A 79 -9.34 -0.04 9.12
CA SER A 79 -10.38 -0.37 10.08
C SER A 79 -11.10 -1.66 9.73
N THR A 80 -11.61 -2.31 10.77
CA THR A 80 -12.45 -3.50 10.68
C THR A 80 -13.88 -3.11 11.07
N PHE A 81 -14.86 -3.75 10.46
CA PHE A 81 -16.27 -3.51 10.74
C PHE A 81 -16.90 -4.76 11.35
N PHE A 82 -17.77 -4.54 12.34
CA PHE A 82 -18.67 -5.55 12.89
C PHE A 82 -20.11 -5.12 12.66
N VAL A 83 -20.95 -6.05 12.21
CA VAL A 83 -22.37 -5.78 12.02
C VAL A 83 -23.07 -5.83 13.38
N MET A 84 -23.49 -4.65 13.85
CA MET A 84 -24.21 -4.50 15.12
C MET A 84 -25.71 -4.76 14.96
N ALA A 85 -26.29 -4.30 13.84
CA ALA A 85 -27.68 -4.52 13.48
C ALA A 85 -27.87 -4.42 11.96
N GLY A 86 -28.79 -5.23 11.42
CA GLY A 86 -29.14 -5.22 9.99
C GLY A 86 -28.30 -6.17 9.14
N THR A 87 -28.27 -5.95 7.83
CA THR A 87 -27.61 -6.85 6.87
C THR A 87 -26.82 -6.07 5.84
N VAL A 88 -25.59 -6.52 5.57
CA VAL A 88 -24.76 -5.99 4.49
C VAL A 88 -24.63 -7.01 3.37
N ARG A 89 -24.42 -6.52 2.14
CA ARG A 89 -24.21 -7.35 0.96
C ARG A 89 -22.75 -7.28 0.53
N VAL A 90 -22.12 -8.43 0.41
CA VAL A 90 -20.76 -8.60 -0.11
C VAL A 90 -20.86 -9.04 -1.57
N VAL A 91 -20.24 -8.28 -2.48
CA VAL A 91 -20.18 -8.64 -3.89
C VAL A 91 -19.03 -9.64 -4.11
N LEU A 92 -19.36 -10.80 -4.66
CA LEU A 92 -18.38 -11.83 -5.01
C LEU A 92 -17.74 -11.56 -6.38
N PRO A 93 -16.57 -12.17 -6.68
CA PRO A 93 -15.95 -12.11 -8.00
C PRO A 93 -16.94 -12.46 -9.13
N PRO A 94 -16.92 -11.72 -10.26
CA PRO A 94 -15.89 -10.78 -10.71
C PRO A 94 -15.98 -9.35 -10.13
N GLY A 95 -16.89 -9.07 -9.19
CA GLY A 95 -17.03 -7.75 -8.57
C GLY A 95 -17.88 -6.77 -9.38
N LEU A 96 -18.03 -5.54 -8.87
CA LEU A 96 -18.73 -4.45 -9.57
C LEU A 96 -17.77 -3.70 -10.50
N PRO A 97 -18.22 -3.26 -11.68
CA PRO A 97 -17.43 -2.42 -12.58
C PRO A 97 -17.07 -1.09 -11.92
N ASN A 98 -15.86 -0.59 -12.21
CA ASN A 98 -15.30 0.63 -11.62
C ASN A 98 -16.19 1.88 -11.81
N THR A 99 -16.94 1.95 -12.91
CA THR A 99 -17.90 3.05 -13.17
C THR A 99 -19.03 3.10 -12.13
N LEU A 100 -19.53 1.93 -11.66
CA LEU A 100 -20.52 1.84 -10.58
C LEU A 100 -19.90 2.10 -9.20
N LEU A 101 -18.57 2.18 -9.12
CA LEU A 101 -17.83 2.50 -7.90
C LEU A 101 -17.32 3.95 -7.90
N GLY A 102 -17.72 4.79 -8.87
CA GLY A 102 -17.22 6.17 -8.97
C GLY A 102 -15.73 6.28 -9.28
N ARG A 103 -15.12 5.21 -9.83
CA ARG A 103 -13.72 5.19 -10.26
C ARG A 103 -13.63 5.46 -11.76
N ALA A 104 -12.83 6.47 -12.09
CA ALA A 104 -12.49 6.76 -13.48
C ALA A 104 -11.49 5.71 -13.99
N GLN A 105 -11.79 5.13 -15.15
CA GLN A 105 -10.82 4.36 -15.92
C GLN A 105 -10.19 5.30 -16.95
N PRO A 106 -8.87 5.57 -16.86
CA PRO A 106 -8.22 6.48 -17.80
C PRO A 106 -8.33 5.90 -19.22
N GLN A 107 -8.93 6.66 -20.12
CA GLN A 107 -8.96 6.31 -21.54
C GLN A 107 -7.70 6.87 -22.20
N GLN A 108 -6.97 6.02 -22.92
CA GLN A 108 -5.84 6.47 -23.72
C GLN A 108 -6.35 7.36 -24.86
N LYS A 109 -5.71 8.52 -25.00
CA LYS A 109 -5.93 9.42 -26.12
C LYS A 109 -5.55 8.73 -27.42
N THR A 110 -6.31 8.99 -28.46
CA THR A 110 -5.92 8.65 -29.83
C THR A 110 -4.80 9.57 -30.30
N VAL A 111 -4.07 9.17 -31.35
CA VAL A 111 -3.00 9.99 -31.96
C VAL A 111 -3.53 11.38 -32.34
N TRP A 112 -4.75 11.45 -32.88
CA TRP A 112 -5.41 12.71 -33.24
C TRP A 112 -5.71 13.59 -32.03
N GLN A 113 -6.17 13.00 -30.92
CA GLN A 113 -6.41 13.73 -29.68
C GLN A 113 -5.11 14.24 -29.04
N SER A 114 -4.04 13.44 -29.07
CA SER A 114 -2.72 13.87 -28.59
C SER A 114 -2.15 15.01 -29.44
N LEU A 115 -2.35 14.99 -30.76
CA LEU A 115 -1.96 16.10 -31.64
C LEU A 115 -2.82 17.35 -31.37
N ALA A 116 -4.15 17.20 -31.31
CA ALA A 116 -5.07 18.29 -31.01
C ALA A 116 -4.74 19.00 -29.69
N GLN A 117 -4.31 18.25 -28.67
CA GLN A 117 -3.91 18.76 -27.36
C GLN A 117 -2.82 19.84 -27.43
N VAL A 118 -1.90 19.76 -28.39
CA VAL A 118 -0.81 20.74 -28.54
C VAL A 118 -1.37 22.13 -28.88
N TRP A 119 -2.44 22.19 -29.68
CA TRP A 119 -3.06 23.44 -30.10
C TRP A 119 -4.19 23.89 -29.17
N SER A 120 -4.92 22.97 -28.55
CA SER A 120 -6.10 23.27 -27.73
C SER A 120 -5.80 23.40 -26.23
N ARG A 121 -4.53 23.32 -25.81
CA ARG A 121 -4.16 23.39 -24.39
C ARG A 121 -4.50 24.76 -23.77
N PRO A 122 -4.97 24.78 -22.51
CA PRO A 122 -5.13 26.01 -21.75
C PRO A 122 -3.80 26.76 -21.57
N LYS A 123 -3.85 28.10 -21.60
CA LYS A 123 -2.68 28.95 -21.32
C LYS A 123 -2.34 29.03 -19.84
N LEU A 124 -3.35 28.92 -18.97
CA LEU A 124 -3.19 28.94 -17.52
C LEU A 124 -3.17 27.52 -16.97
N PRO A 125 -2.41 27.26 -15.90
CA PRO A 125 -2.40 25.97 -15.24
C PRO A 125 -3.71 25.72 -14.49
N GLU A 126 -3.97 24.45 -14.18
CA GLU A 126 -5.08 24.00 -13.33
C GLU A 126 -6.50 24.30 -13.83
N VAL A 127 -6.67 24.47 -15.14
CA VAL A 127 -7.99 24.50 -15.77
C VAL A 127 -8.65 23.12 -15.71
N ARG A 128 -9.90 23.06 -15.26
CA ARG A 128 -10.74 21.86 -15.14
C ARG A 128 -12.05 22.06 -15.91
N ASP A 129 -12.61 20.95 -16.40
CA ASP A 129 -13.89 20.95 -17.11
C ASP A 129 -15.04 20.88 -16.11
N ILE A 130 -15.68 22.02 -15.87
CA ILE A 130 -16.76 22.16 -14.88
C ILE A 130 -18.01 21.38 -15.28
N ALA A 131 -18.26 21.22 -16.58
CA ALA A 131 -19.42 20.48 -17.06
C ALA A 131 -19.38 18.99 -16.66
N LYS A 132 -18.18 18.46 -16.36
CA LYS A 132 -18.02 17.09 -15.85
C LYS A 132 -18.23 16.96 -14.34
N LEU A 133 -18.03 18.04 -13.58
CA LEU A 133 -18.28 18.06 -12.14
C LEU A 133 -19.78 17.99 -11.80
N ASP A 134 -20.65 18.34 -12.76
CA ASP A 134 -22.12 18.38 -12.61
C ASP A 134 -22.81 17.10 -13.15
N LEU A 135 -22.03 16.11 -13.62
CA LEU A 135 -22.59 14.87 -14.17
C LEU A 135 -23.03 13.94 -13.02
N LYS A 136 -24.33 13.61 -13.02
CA LYS A 136 -24.89 12.50 -12.23
C LYS A 136 -24.18 11.19 -12.59
N THR A 137 -23.16 10.84 -11.83
CA THR A 137 -22.52 9.52 -11.88
C THR A 137 -23.50 8.45 -11.41
N ALA A 138 -23.29 7.17 -11.75
CA ALA A 138 -24.05 6.03 -11.22
C ALA A 138 -23.92 5.85 -9.68
N THR A 139 -23.19 6.76 -9.04
CA THR A 139 -22.99 6.86 -7.61
C THR A 139 -23.24 8.30 -7.18
N ASP A 140 -24.10 8.49 -6.19
CA ASP A 140 -24.36 9.78 -5.57
C ASP A 140 -23.45 9.97 -4.35
N THR A 141 -23.11 11.22 -4.03
CA THR A 141 -22.32 11.56 -2.85
C THR A 141 -23.21 12.29 -1.85
N ARG A 142 -23.46 11.65 -0.70
CA ARG A 142 -24.30 12.20 0.36
C ARG A 142 -23.46 12.65 1.54
N VAL A 143 -23.76 13.84 2.07
CA VAL A 143 -23.26 14.28 3.38
C VAL A 143 -24.23 13.78 4.46
N THR A 144 -23.72 13.01 5.43
CA THR A 144 -24.52 12.53 6.56
C THR A 144 -24.87 13.67 7.52
N GLN A 145 -25.80 13.43 8.45
CA GLN A 145 -26.11 14.40 9.52
C GLN A 145 -24.89 14.76 10.39
N GLN A 146 -23.86 13.93 10.39
CA GLN A 146 -22.59 14.15 11.11
C GLN A 146 -21.52 14.83 10.24
N GLY A 147 -21.87 15.28 9.03
CA GLY A 147 -20.95 15.95 8.10
C GLY A 147 -20.03 15.01 7.32
N GLU A 148 -20.24 13.69 7.37
CA GLU A 148 -19.41 12.73 6.63
C GLU A 148 -19.90 12.57 5.19
N THR A 149 -18.98 12.69 4.23
CA THR A 149 -19.26 12.44 2.81
C THR A 149 -19.20 10.93 2.51
N ARG A 150 -20.29 10.37 1.95
CA ARG A 150 -20.39 8.94 1.60
C ARG A 150 -20.87 8.72 0.17
N THR A 151 -20.36 7.68 -0.46
CA THR A 151 -20.81 7.25 -1.78
C THR A 151 -21.99 6.28 -1.66
N ARG A 152 -23.05 6.49 -2.43
CA ARG A 152 -24.25 5.66 -2.48
C ARG A 152 -24.44 5.06 -3.86
N ILE A 153 -24.82 3.79 -3.91
CA ILE A 153 -25.27 3.11 -5.12
C ILE A 153 -26.79 3.24 -5.22
N THR A 154 -27.29 3.71 -6.36
CA THR A 154 -28.73 3.96 -6.58
C THR A 154 -29.52 2.70 -6.94
N ASP A 155 -28.95 1.79 -7.75
CA ASP A 155 -29.67 0.63 -8.33
C ASP A 155 -29.33 -0.69 -7.63
N ILE A 156 -29.71 -0.82 -6.35
CA ILE A 156 -29.37 -1.98 -5.51
C ILE A 156 -29.99 -3.28 -6.02
N ASP A 157 -31.27 -3.24 -6.40
CA ASP A 157 -32.02 -4.44 -6.80
C ASP A 157 -31.45 -5.02 -8.10
N ASP A 158 -31.14 -4.17 -9.08
CA ASP A 158 -30.47 -4.56 -10.32
C ASP A 158 -29.10 -5.19 -10.07
N ILE A 159 -28.33 -4.64 -9.12
CA ILE A 159 -27.05 -5.22 -8.72
C ILE A 159 -27.23 -6.61 -8.10
N CYS A 160 -28.22 -6.78 -7.23
CA CYS A 160 -28.49 -8.06 -6.58
C CYS A 160 -28.93 -9.13 -7.57
N GLU A 161 -29.61 -8.75 -8.66
CA GLU A 161 -30.01 -9.65 -9.73
C GLU A 161 -28.86 -10.00 -10.68
N ARG A 162 -28.03 -9.02 -11.04
CA ARG A 162 -26.95 -9.21 -12.04
C ARG A 162 -25.66 -9.78 -11.46
N TYR A 163 -25.37 -9.52 -10.19
CA TYR A 163 -24.10 -9.89 -9.57
C TYR A 163 -24.32 -10.86 -8.41
N LYS A 164 -23.39 -11.82 -8.27
CA LYS A 164 -23.39 -12.75 -7.14
C LYS A 164 -23.07 -11.99 -5.85
N THR A 165 -24.01 -12.01 -4.91
CA THR A 165 -23.83 -11.39 -3.60
C THR A 165 -24.08 -12.40 -2.48
N VAL A 166 -23.36 -12.22 -1.37
CA VAL A 166 -23.58 -12.94 -0.11
C VAL A 166 -23.98 -11.93 0.94
N THR A 167 -24.89 -12.31 1.83
CA THR A 167 -25.31 -11.47 2.96
C THR A 167 -24.42 -11.74 4.16
N LEU A 168 -23.96 -10.69 4.83
CA LEU A 168 -23.44 -10.78 6.19
C LEU A 168 -24.44 -10.16 7.16
N GLY A 169 -24.76 -10.90 8.21
CA GLY A 169 -25.70 -10.53 9.27
C GLY A 169 -25.01 -10.08 10.55
N GLU A 170 -25.80 -9.96 11.62
CA GLU A 170 -25.34 -9.55 12.95
C GLU A 170 -24.22 -10.45 13.46
N THR A 171 -23.28 -9.87 14.22
CA THR A 171 -22.06 -10.53 14.76
C THR A 171 -20.99 -10.91 13.74
N GLU A 172 -21.27 -10.79 12.44
CA GLU A 172 -20.25 -11.04 11.42
C GLU A 172 -19.30 -9.86 11.26
N MET A 173 -18.05 -10.19 10.93
CA MET A 173 -16.94 -9.26 10.78
C MET A 173 -16.40 -9.26 9.35
N PHE A 174 -16.04 -8.08 8.87
CA PHE A 174 -15.38 -7.92 7.58
C PHE A 174 -14.36 -6.79 7.58
N GLY A 175 -13.43 -6.87 6.64
CA GLY A 175 -12.38 -5.88 6.47
C GLY A 175 -11.16 -6.10 7.37
N GLU A 176 -11.13 -7.17 8.14
CA GLU A 176 -10.03 -7.60 8.98
C GLU A 176 -8.71 -7.70 8.20
N ILE A 177 -8.77 -8.22 6.96
CA ILE A 177 -7.59 -8.43 6.13
C ILE A 177 -6.94 -7.08 5.80
N ALA A 178 -7.66 -6.15 5.17
CA ALA A 178 -7.07 -4.86 4.84
C ALA A 178 -6.62 -4.10 6.09
N ALA A 179 -7.42 -4.13 7.17
CA ALA A 179 -7.11 -3.44 8.41
C ALA A 179 -5.80 -3.91 9.05
N LEU A 180 -5.54 -5.22 9.01
CA LEU A 180 -4.38 -5.85 9.64
C LEU A 180 -3.17 -5.93 8.72
N THR A 181 -3.36 -6.03 7.41
CA THR A 181 -2.28 -6.37 6.46
C THR A 181 -1.93 -5.23 5.51
N ARG A 182 -2.70 -4.13 5.51
CA ARG A 182 -2.64 -3.06 4.50
C ARG A 182 -2.87 -3.51 3.06
N ALA A 183 -3.32 -4.74 2.85
CA ALA A 183 -3.78 -5.18 1.54
C ALA A 183 -5.00 -4.35 1.09
N PRO A 184 -5.22 -4.21 -0.23
CA PRO A 184 -6.48 -3.70 -0.74
C PRO A 184 -7.65 -4.56 -0.26
N ARG A 185 -8.81 -3.92 -0.10
CA ARG A 185 -10.08 -4.61 0.15
C ARG A 185 -10.37 -5.53 -1.03
N THR A 186 -10.72 -6.78 -0.77
CA THR A 186 -10.93 -7.80 -1.81
C THR A 186 -12.32 -7.73 -2.44
N SER A 187 -13.30 -7.19 -1.73
CA SER A 187 -14.70 -7.18 -2.13
C SER A 187 -15.36 -5.85 -1.83
N THR A 188 -16.38 -5.53 -2.63
CA THR A 188 -17.24 -4.37 -2.39
C THR A 188 -18.38 -4.78 -1.48
N ILE A 189 -18.69 -3.93 -0.49
CA ILE A 189 -19.71 -4.17 0.52
C ILE A 189 -20.60 -2.93 0.63
N PHE A 190 -21.91 -3.13 0.54
CA PHE A 190 -22.92 -2.07 0.67
C PHE A 190 -24.04 -2.47 1.62
N ALA A 191 -24.70 -1.48 2.20
CA ALA A 191 -25.80 -1.69 3.15
C ALA A 191 -27.10 -2.09 2.44
N GLN A 192 -27.79 -3.11 2.97
CA GLN A 192 -29.15 -3.48 2.56
C GLN A 192 -30.12 -3.05 3.67
N GLY A 193 -30.93 -2.03 3.41
CA GLY A 193 -31.76 -1.41 4.44
C GLY A 193 -30.95 -0.53 5.41
N ARG A 194 -31.47 -0.34 6.62
CA ARG A 194 -30.77 0.41 7.68
C ARG A 194 -29.79 -0.54 8.39
N VAL A 195 -28.52 -0.19 8.41
CA VAL A 195 -27.45 -0.99 9.01
C VAL A 195 -26.73 -0.17 10.06
N GLU A 196 -26.40 -0.77 11.19
CA GLU A 196 -25.50 -0.20 12.17
C GLU A 196 -24.22 -1.03 12.25
N LEU A 197 -23.07 -0.37 12.13
CA LEU A 197 -21.76 -0.98 12.15
C LEU A 197 -20.90 -0.40 13.27
N LEU A 198 -20.14 -1.27 13.93
CA LEU A 198 -19.03 -0.87 14.78
C LEU A 198 -17.75 -0.87 13.94
N GLU A 199 -17.18 0.31 13.71
CA GLU A 199 -15.89 0.45 13.07
C GLU A 199 -14.81 0.54 14.15
N ILE A 200 -13.83 -0.37 14.13
CA ILE A 200 -12.68 -0.34 15.02
C ILE A 200 -11.42 -0.06 14.21
N ARG A 201 -10.68 0.99 14.59
CA ARG A 201 -9.40 1.29 13.95
C ARG A 201 -8.35 0.26 14.33
N ARG A 202 -7.39 0.06 13.44
CA ARG A 202 -6.31 -0.91 13.57
C ARG A 202 -5.66 -0.99 14.96
N PRO A 203 -5.18 0.11 15.60
CA PRO A 203 -4.52 -0.02 16.89
C PRO A 203 -5.39 -0.71 17.95
N GLY A 204 -6.71 -0.51 17.94
CA GLY A 204 -7.64 -1.24 18.80
C GLY A 204 -7.71 -2.72 18.46
N ILE A 205 -7.91 -3.08 17.19
CA ILE A 205 -7.93 -4.48 16.73
C ILE A 205 -6.62 -5.21 17.04
N ARG A 206 -5.47 -4.55 16.81
CA ARG A 206 -4.15 -5.11 17.11
C ARG A 206 -4.00 -5.38 18.60
N ASP A 207 -4.44 -4.46 19.44
CA ASP A 207 -4.36 -4.60 20.89
C ASP A 207 -5.21 -5.77 21.40
N ILE A 208 -6.41 -5.94 20.86
CA ILE A 208 -7.31 -7.06 21.17
C ILE A 208 -6.68 -8.38 20.69
N ARG A 209 -6.25 -8.44 19.43
CA ARG A 209 -5.59 -9.63 18.83
C ARG A 209 -4.35 -10.09 19.59
N ASN A 210 -3.52 -9.16 20.07
CA ASN A 210 -2.28 -9.52 20.76
C ASN A 210 -2.52 -10.08 22.17
N ARG A 211 -3.68 -9.80 22.78
CA ARG A 211 -4.00 -10.20 24.16
C ARG A 211 -4.95 -11.39 24.22
N VAL A 212 -5.82 -11.53 23.23
CA VAL A 212 -6.90 -12.53 23.19
C VAL A 212 -6.62 -13.55 22.10
N ALA A 213 -6.22 -14.76 22.51
CA ALA A 213 -5.84 -15.84 21.59
C ALA A 213 -7.01 -16.30 20.69
N SER A 214 -8.21 -16.45 21.26
CA SER A 214 -9.41 -16.84 20.49
C SER A 214 -9.76 -15.84 19.40
N PHE A 215 -9.61 -14.53 19.67
CA PHE A 215 -9.81 -13.49 18.67
C PHE A 215 -8.73 -13.54 17.57
N LYS A 216 -7.47 -13.79 17.94
CA LYS A 216 -6.39 -14.03 16.97
C LYS A 216 -6.71 -15.22 16.08
N GLU A 217 -7.11 -16.35 16.65
CA GLU A 217 -7.47 -17.57 15.92
C GLU A 217 -8.65 -17.34 14.98
N HIS A 218 -9.68 -16.61 15.42
CA HIS A 218 -10.81 -16.24 14.60
C HIS A 218 -10.39 -15.41 13.36
N ILE A 219 -9.59 -14.36 13.57
CA ILE A 219 -9.04 -13.52 12.50
C ILE A 219 -8.16 -14.34 11.54
N ASP A 220 -7.23 -15.11 12.08
CA ASP A 220 -6.30 -15.92 11.28
C ASP A 220 -7.08 -17.00 10.50
N GLY A 221 -8.17 -17.54 11.07
CA GLY A 221 -9.10 -18.45 10.41
C GLY A 221 -9.84 -17.83 9.23
N LEU A 222 -10.42 -16.65 9.41
CA LEU A 222 -11.06 -15.90 8.31
C LEU A 222 -10.07 -15.60 7.19
N TYR A 223 -8.84 -15.23 7.52
CA TYR A 223 -7.81 -14.99 6.53
C TYR A 223 -7.44 -16.25 5.73
N ARG A 224 -7.27 -17.39 6.41
CA ARG A 224 -7.03 -18.69 5.74
C ARG A 224 -8.15 -19.05 4.78
N GLN A 225 -9.41 -18.89 5.20
CA GLN A 225 -10.59 -19.23 4.40
C GLN A 225 -10.78 -18.30 3.19
N ARG A 226 -10.46 -17.01 3.34
CA ARG A 226 -10.85 -15.98 2.37
C ARG A 226 -9.76 -15.61 1.37
N SER A 227 -8.47 -15.68 1.74
CA SER A 227 -7.41 -15.03 0.94
C SER A 227 -6.07 -15.76 0.89
N LEU A 228 -5.70 -16.59 1.88
CA LEU A 228 -4.34 -17.16 1.93
C LEU A 228 -4.05 -18.02 0.70
N GLU A 229 -4.97 -18.90 0.32
CA GLU A 229 -4.76 -19.80 -0.82
C GLU A 229 -4.51 -19.02 -2.12
N ALA A 230 -5.36 -18.03 -2.42
CA ALA A 230 -5.21 -17.20 -3.60
C ALA A 230 -3.83 -16.52 -3.63
N HIS A 231 -3.39 -15.98 -2.49
CA HIS A 231 -2.10 -15.32 -2.37
C HIS A 231 -0.92 -16.29 -2.53
N LEU A 232 -0.96 -17.48 -1.93
CA LEU A 232 0.08 -18.49 -2.10
C LEU A 232 0.16 -18.93 -3.57
N ARG A 233 -0.98 -19.10 -4.26
CA ARG A 233 -1.03 -19.47 -5.68
C ARG A 233 -0.47 -18.41 -6.63
N GLU A 234 -0.39 -17.14 -6.23
CA GLU A 234 0.31 -16.11 -7.00
C GLU A 234 1.83 -16.31 -6.97
N SER A 235 2.36 -16.92 -5.89
CA SER A 235 3.78 -17.18 -5.75
C SER A 235 4.23 -18.32 -6.66
N TRP A 236 5.37 -18.11 -7.34
CA TRP A 236 5.98 -19.14 -8.16
C TRP A 236 6.40 -20.39 -7.37
N VAL A 237 6.63 -20.25 -6.07
CA VAL A 237 7.01 -21.34 -5.17
C VAL A 237 5.83 -22.29 -4.89
N PHE A 238 4.59 -21.81 -4.92
CA PHE A 238 3.43 -22.64 -4.56
C PHE A 238 2.43 -22.85 -5.70
N LYS A 239 2.49 -22.06 -6.78
CA LYS A 239 1.51 -22.14 -7.90
C LYS A 239 1.43 -23.50 -8.61
N HIS A 240 2.48 -24.31 -8.51
CA HIS A 240 2.58 -25.59 -9.19
C HIS A 240 2.02 -26.76 -8.36
N LEU A 241 1.60 -26.49 -7.12
CA LEU A 241 1.11 -27.50 -6.20
C LEU A 241 -0.34 -27.88 -6.50
N ASP A 242 -0.64 -29.15 -6.27
CA ASP A 242 -2.01 -29.64 -6.29
C ASP A 242 -2.84 -29.07 -5.12
N ASN A 243 -4.15 -29.33 -5.16
CA ASN A 243 -5.07 -28.79 -4.17
C ASN A 243 -4.89 -29.40 -2.78
N GLU A 244 -4.39 -30.64 -2.68
CA GLU A 244 -4.19 -31.32 -1.40
C GLU A 244 -2.98 -30.75 -0.66
N ALA A 245 -1.84 -30.66 -1.35
CA ALA A 245 -0.63 -30.00 -0.88
C ALA A 245 -0.90 -28.53 -0.50
N MET A 246 -1.60 -27.79 -1.36
CA MET A 246 -1.98 -26.41 -1.08
C MET A 246 -2.83 -26.30 0.19
N SER A 247 -3.83 -27.17 0.36
CA SER A 247 -4.68 -27.18 1.55
C SER A 247 -3.87 -27.45 2.83
N ARG A 248 -2.88 -28.35 2.77
CA ARG A 248 -1.97 -28.62 3.88
C ARG A 248 -1.10 -27.41 4.22
N ILE A 249 -0.53 -26.74 3.21
CA ILE A 249 0.27 -25.53 3.41
C ILE A 249 -0.57 -24.41 4.02
N VAL A 250 -1.76 -24.16 3.50
CA VAL A 250 -2.69 -23.14 4.02
C VAL A 250 -3.01 -23.40 5.50
N ALA A 251 -3.24 -24.66 5.88
CA ALA A 251 -3.54 -25.03 7.26
C ALA A 251 -2.37 -24.78 8.22
N LEU A 252 -1.13 -25.07 7.79
CA LEU A 252 0.07 -25.03 8.64
C LEU A 252 0.87 -23.72 8.54
N THR A 253 0.52 -22.81 7.63
CA THR A 253 1.18 -21.51 7.51
C THR A 253 0.97 -20.68 8.77
N LEU A 254 2.07 -20.10 9.26
CA LEU A 254 2.10 -19.20 10.41
C LEU A 254 2.11 -17.74 9.96
N PHE A 255 1.37 -16.89 10.67
CA PHE A 255 1.27 -15.45 10.41
C PHE A 255 2.07 -14.65 11.41
N GLU A 256 3.08 -13.94 10.92
CA GLU A 256 3.96 -13.13 11.74
C GLU A 256 3.93 -11.67 11.27
N THR A 257 3.94 -10.75 12.23
CA THR A 257 3.76 -9.32 11.99
C THR A 257 4.85 -8.60 12.77
N TYR A 258 5.74 -7.91 12.06
CA TYR A 258 6.91 -7.24 12.63
C TYR A 258 6.87 -5.74 12.39
N GLY A 259 7.37 -4.97 13.35
CA GLY A 259 7.48 -3.51 13.23
C GLY A 259 6.18 -2.73 13.48
N ASN A 260 6.11 -1.51 12.96
CA ASN A 260 5.00 -0.59 13.16
C ASN A 260 4.41 -0.10 11.84
N PHE A 261 3.08 -0.19 11.72
CA PHE A 261 2.31 0.23 10.55
C PHE A 261 2.34 1.71 10.28
N ASP A 262 2.33 2.55 11.31
CA ASP A 262 2.45 4.01 11.15
C ASP A 262 3.89 4.41 10.86
N TRP A 263 4.56 3.61 10.02
CA TRP A 263 5.93 3.80 9.59
C TRP A 263 6.12 5.18 8.95
N GLN A 264 5.07 5.71 8.31
CA GLN A 264 5.02 7.05 7.74
C GLN A 264 5.25 8.12 8.82
N ALA A 265 4.52 8.03 9.93
CA ALA A 265 4.65 8.96 11.05
C ALA A 265 6.00 8.78 11.75
N SER A 266 6.49 7.54 11.88
CA SER A 266 7.86 7.34 12.37
C SER A 266 8.90 7.83 11.38
N PHE A 267 8.75 7.67 10.08
CA PHE A 267 9.70 8.10 9.05
C PHE A 267 9.83 9.62 9.04
N MET A 268 8.71 10.34 9.07
CA MET A 268 8.70 11.80 9.18
C MET A 268 9.32 12.30 10.50
N ARG A 269 9.37 11.46 11.54
CA ARG A 269 9.95 11.79 12.86
C ARG A 269 11.38 11.25 13.08
N ALA A 270 11.75 10.16 12.39
CA ALA A 270 12.94 9.33 12.61
C ALA A 270 14.05 9.60 11.58
N ALA A 271 14.01 10.79 10.96
CA ALA A 271 15.18 11.35 10.28
C ALA A 271 16.33 11.69 11.26
N GLU A 272 16.15 11.41 12.56
CA GLU A 272 17.12 11.61 13.63
C GLU A 272 17.83 10.28 13.97
N GLY A 273 19.16 10.23 13.77
CA GLY A 273 20.03 9.11 14.12
C GLY A 273 20.92 8.63 12.98
N THR A 274 21.99 7.90 13.31
CA THR A 274 22.88 7.29 12.32
C THR A 274 22.22 6.07 11.64
N PRO A 275 22.69 5.62 10.46
CA PRO A 275 22.21 4.37 9.84
C PRO A 275 22.30 3.15 10.78
N ALA A 276 23.39 3.03 11.54
CA ALA A 276 23.58 1.94 12.49
C ALA A 276 22.53 1.94 13.61
N GLU A 277 22.26 3.09 14.23
CA GLU A 277 21.22 3.23 15.26
C GLU A 277 19.81 2.93 14.75
N ARG A 278 19.55 3.19 13.46
CA ARG A 278 18.27 2.86 12.83
C ARG A 278 18.14 1.37 12.62
N LEU A 279 19.19 0.71 12.15
CA LEU A 279 19.24 -0.73 11.96
C LEU A 279 19.07 -1.51 13.27
N GLU A 280 19.68 -1.05 14.36
CA GLU A 280 19.53 -1.68 15.68
C GLU A 280 18.08 -1.64 16.20
N LYS A 281 17.30 -0.62 15.79
CA LYS A 281 15.88 -0.48 16.13
C LYS A 281 14.96 -1.32 15.24
N GLU A 282 15.46 -1.84 14.12
CA GLU A 282 14.67 -2.66 13.20
C GLU A 282 14.47 -4.07 13.79
N PRO A 283 13.21 -4.53 13.94
CA PRO A 283 12.93 -5.87 14.46
C PRO A 283 13.55 -6.96 13.58
N VAL A 284 14.26 -7.89 14.21
CA VAL A 284 14.82 -9.05 13.50
C VAL A 284 13.73 -10.09 13.26
N ILE A 285 13.61 -10.54 12.01
CA ILE A 285 12.69 -11.59 11.57
C ILE A 285 13.40 -12.95 11.58
N ALA A 286 14.62 -12.99 11.06
CA ALA A 286 15.50 -14.16 11.08
C ALA A 286 16.96 -13.69 11.23
N ARG A 287 17.78 -14.43 11.98
CA ARG A 287 19.19 -14.10 12.20
C ARG A 287 20.08 -14.95 11.31
N GLU A 288 21.15 -14.34 10.85
CA GLU A 288 22.29 -15.05 10.27
C GLU A 288 22.83 -16.08 11.27
N GLY A 289 23.21 -17.26 10.79
CA GLY A 289 23.70 -18.36 11.62
C GLY A 289 22.60 -19.22 12.26
N ASP A 290 21.34 -18.79 12.24
CA ASP A 290 20.22 -19.66 12.66
C ASP A 290 19.93 -20.71 11.57
N TYR A 291 19.44 -21.88 11.99
CA TYR A 291 18.95 -22.89 11.06
C TYR A 291 17.57 -22.49 10.50
N PRO A 292 17.31 -22.70 9.19
CA PRO A 292 15.99 -22.46 8.61
C PRO A 292 14.91 -23.35 9.25
N ASP A 293 13.98 -22.75 9.97
CA ASP A 293 12.80 -23.38 10.60
C ASP A 293 11.52 -23.28 9.73
N GLY A 294 11.61 -22.54 8.63
CA GLY A 294 10.61 -22.47 7.58
C GLY A 294 11.00 -21.55 6.45
N LEU A 295 10.25 -21.65 5.35
CA LEU A 295 10.35 -20.69 4.25
C LEU A 295 9.60 -19.42 4.65
N LEU A 296 10.30 -18.29 4.62
CA LEU A 296 9.72 -16.98 4.91
C LEU A 296 9.31 -16.30 3.63
N MET A 297 8.05 -15.89 3.53
CA MET A 297 7.52 -15.11 2.43
C MET A 297 7.04 -13.75 2.94
N VAL A 298 7.54 -12.67 2.37
CA VAL A 298 7.06 -11.33 2.66
C VAL A 298 5.69 -11.18 2.02
N ARG A 299 4.62 -11.12 2.81
CA ARG A 299 3.27 -10.87 2.30
C ARG A 299 3.05 -9.39 2.00
N ALA A 300 3.43 -8.54 2.94
CA ALA A 300 3.21 -7.10 2.87
C ALA A 300 4.34 -6.36 3.57
N GLY A 301 4.60 -5.13 3.13
CA GLY A 301 5.71 -4.33 3.63
C GLY A 301 7.06 -4.73 3.04
N PHE A 302 8.13 -4.37 3.75
CA PHE A 302 9.50 -4.52 3.27
C PHE A 302 10.40 -5.08 4.35
N ALA A 303 11.36 -5.90 3.96
CA ALA A 303 12.39 -6.43 4.85
C ALA A 303 13.79 -6.17 4.28
N ARG A 304 14.74 -5.89 5.17
CA ARG A 304 16.16 -5.70 4.90
C ARG A 304 16.86 -7.04 4.99
N VAL A 305 17.69 -7.34 4.01
CA VAL A 305 18.66 -8.44 4.07
C VAL A 305 20.02 -7.84 4.41
N SER A 306 20.60 -8.30 5.50
CA SER A 306 21.87 -7.78 6.01
C SER A 306 22.79 -8.91 6.46
N HIS A 307 24.08 -8.75 6.20
CA HIS A 307 25.14 -9.65 6.66
C HIS A 307 25.93 -9.00 7.81
N GLU A 308 26.32 -9.76 8.83
CA GLU A 308 27.22 -9.29 9.89
C GLU A 308 28.64 -9.09 9.35
N TYR A 309 29.18 -7.89 9.45
CA TYR A 309 30.52 -7.58 8.95
C TYR A 309 31.28 -6.76 10.00
N ASP A 310 32.37 -7.34 10.50
CA ASP A 310 33.14 -6.85 11.66
C ASP A 310 32.25 -6.60 12.90
N HIS A 311 32.12 -5.34 13.32
CA HIS A 311 31.28 -4.89 14.44
C HIS A 311 29.99 -4.21 13.97
N GLY A 312 29.66 -4.32 12.70
CA GLY A 312 28.48 -3.71 12.09
C GLY A 312 27.71 -4.69 11.23
N HIS A 313 26.76 -4.14 10.48
CA HIS A 313 25.98 -4.88 9.53
C HIS A 313 26.09 -4.22 8.17
N LYS A 314 26.23 -5.02 7.13
CA LYS A 314 26.21 -4.59 5.74
C LYS A 314 24.88 -5.01 5.11
N THR A 315 24.11 -4.04 4.66
CA THR A 315 22.94 -4.30 3.84
C THR A 315 23.36 -4.92 2.51
N THR A 316 22.81 -6.08 2.17
CA THR A 316 23.06 -6.79 0.89
C THR A 316 21.93 -6.58 -0.12
N SER A 317 20.68 -6.62 0.35
CA SER A 317 19.49 -6.44 -0.48
C SER A 317 18.25 -6.14 0.36
N TYR A 318 17.09 -6.04 -0.29
CA TYR A 318 15.78 -5.88 0.35
C TYR A 318 14.74 -6.74 -0.33
N LEU A 319 13.75 -7.17 0.45
CA LEU A 319 12.63 -7.99 0.02
C LEU A 319 11.33 -7.23 0.18
N GLY A 320 10.58 -7.07 -0.91
CA GLY A 320 9.22 -6.55 -0.91
C GLY A 320 8.19 -7.69 -0.90
N ALA A 321 6.90 -7.32 -1.00
CA ALA A 321 5.81 -8.30 -1.06
C ALA A 321 6.02 -9.33 -2.19
N GLY A 322 5.72 -10.60 -1.89
CA GLY A 322 5.88 -11.74 -2.80
C GLY A 322 7.27 -12.38 -2.75
N ALA A 323 8.29 -11.70 -2.21
CA ALA A 323 9.64 -12.23 -2.13
C ALA A 323 9.76 -13.31 -1.04
N VAL A 324 10.67 -14.25 -1.25
CA VAL A 324 10.95 -15.38 -0.35
C VAL A 324 12.37 -15.32 0.20
N PHE A 325 12.57 -15.85 1.40
CA PHE A 325 13.84 -15.87 2.12
C PHE A 325 14.06 -17.24 2.77
N GLY A 326 15.30 -17.74 2.71
CA GLY A 326 15.71 -19.05 3.27
C GLY A 326 15.49 -20.24 2.33
N LEU A 327 15.00 -20.03 1.10
CA LEU A 327 14.73 -21.13 0.16
C LEU A 327 16.00 -21.86 -0.28
N GLU A 328 17.11 -21.14 -0.46
CA GLU A 328 18.37 -21.71 -0.92
C GLU A 328 18.97 -22.65 0.13
N GLU A 329 18.97 -22.21 1.40
CA GLU A 329 19.44 -23.02 2.52
C GLU A 329 18.54 -24.24 2.75
N LEU A 330 17.22 -24.09 2.62
CA LEU A 330 16.27 -25.22 2.69
C LEU A 330 16.50 -26.24 1.56
N LEU A 331 16.69 -25.78 0.32
CA LEU A 331 17.00 -26.64 -0.83
C LEU A 331 18.30 -27.42 -0.63
N HIS A 332 19.36 -26.74 -0.17
CA HIS A 332 20.65 -27.35 0.11
C HIS A 332 20.52 -28.44 1.19
N ASN A 333 19.88 -28.11 2.32
CA ASN A 333 19.71 -29.04 3.44
C ASN A 333 18.84 -30.25 3.07
N TRP A 334 17.81 -30.06 2.26
CA TRP A 334 16.93 -31.13 1.81
C TRP A 334 17.61 -32.11 0.84
N ARG A 335 18.47 -31.64 -0.06
CA ARG A 335 19.22 -32.52 -0.99
C ARG A 335 20.22 -33.41 -0.25
N GLY A 336 20.64 -33.03 0.96
CA GLY A 336 21.65 -33.77 1.72
C GLY A 336 23.03 -33.75 1.06
N GLU A 337 23.29 -32.78 0.19
CA GLU A 337 24.58 -32.60 -0.50
C GLU A 337 25.57 -31.89 0.44
N GLY A 338 26.03 -32.60 1.47
CA GLY A 338 27.03 -32.11 2.43
C GLY A 338 26.47 -31.73 3.80
N GLU A 339 27.23 -30.92 4.54
CA GLU A 339 26.83 -30.45 5.87
C GLU A 339 25.65 -29.48 5.80
N PRO A 340 24.71 -29.54 6.76
CA PRO A 340 23.63 -28.57 6.87
C PRO A 340 24.14 -27.13 6.92
N VAL A 341 23.58 -26.27 6.08
CA VAL A 341 23.87 -24.84 6.04
C VAL A 341 22.87 -24.05 6.88
N GLN A 342 23.40 -23.05 7.57
CA GLN A 342 22.64 -22.04 8.30
C GLN A 342 22.29 -20.87 7.37
N LEU A 343 21.36 -20.02 7.80
CA LEU A 343 21.01 -18.80 7.10
C LEU A 343 22.25 -17.92 6.90
N LYS A 344 22.55 -17.59 5.63
CA LYS A 344 23.74 -16.79 5.26
C LYS A 344 23.57 -15.29 5.53
N ASN A 345 22.35 -14.84 5.78
CA ASN A 345 22.04 -13.44 6.02
C ASN A 345 20.98 -13.32 7.13
N SER A 346 20.89 -12.14 7.74
CA SER A 346 19.77 -11.75 8.59
C SER A 346 18.66 -11.09 7.77
N LEU A 347 17.41 -11.29 8.19
CA LEU A 347 16.22 -10.61 7.67
C LEU A 347 15.63 -9.71 8.76
N ARG A 348 15.42 -8.42 8.46
CA ARG A 348 14.93 -7.41 9.42
C ARG A 348 13.75 -6.62 8.86
N ALA A 349 12.79 -6.26 9.72
CA ALA A 349 11.60 -5.54 9.31
C ALA A 349 11.87 -4.04 9.11
N VAL A 350 11.57 -3.54 7.92
CA VAL A 350 11.83 -2.15 7.53
C VAL A 350 10.54 -1.35 7.70
N GLY A 351 10.36 -0.76 8.90
CA GLY A 351 9.10 -0.11 9.27
C GLY A 351 8.06 -1.16 9.63
N TYR A 352 7.39 -1.75 8.64
CA TYR A 352 6.41 -2.81 8.82
C TYR A 352 6.65 -3.98 7.86
N SER A 353 6.52 -5.22 8.35
CA SER A 353 6.54 -6.43 7.52
C SER A 353 5.56 -7.48 8.03
N ASP A 354 4.75 -8.02 7.13
CA ASP A 354 4.03 -9.28 7.34
C ASP A 354 4.78 -10.43 6.70
N ILE A 355 4.98 -11.48 7.47
CA ILE A 355 5.69 -12.68 7.05
C ILE A 355 4.74 -13.87 7.15
N LEU A 356 4.68 -14.64 6.07
CA LEU A 356 4.14 -15.99 6.08
C LEU A 356 5.31 -16.94 6.28
N ARG A 357 5.30 -17.69 7.39
CA ARG A 357 6.27 -18.76 7.63
C ARG A 357 5.60 -20.09 7.34
N VAL A 358 6.11 -20.79 6.33
CA VAL A 358 5.72 -22.17 6.04
C VAL A 358 6.77 -23.08 6.66
N PRO A 359 6.41 -23.90 7.67
CA PRO A 359 7.40 -24.69 8.41
C PRO A 359 8.25 -25.62 7.52
N THR A 360 9.52 -25.82 7.87
CA THR A 360 10.50 -26.60 7.09
C THR A 360 9.96 -27.97 6.65
N HIS A 361 9.40 -28.75 7.58
CA HIS A 361 8.86 -30.08 7.27
C HIS A 361 7.73 -30.06 6.22
N VAL A 362 6.95 -28.98 6.13
CA VAL A 362 5.89 -28.83 5.12
C VAL A 362 6.51 -28.51 3.76
N ILE A 363 7.51 -27.65 3.73
CA ILE A 363 8.24 -27.30 2.50
C ILE A 363 8.95 -28.52 1.92
N GLU A 364 9.67 -29.26 2.76
CA GLU A 364 10.38 -30.48 2.36
C GLU A 364 9.46 -31.58 1.85
N GLN A 365 8.27 -31.72 2.45
CA GLN A 365 7.32 -32.76 2.07
C GLN A 365 6.52 -32.42 0.80
N TYR A 366 6.07 -31.16 0.66
CA TYR A 366 5.08 -30.81 -0.36
C TYR A 366 5.62 -29.88 -1.47
N VAL A 367 6.65 -29.07 -1.21
CA VAL A 367 7.11 -28.04 -2.14
C VAL A 367 8.37 -28.45 -2.88
N LEU A 368 9.42 -28.80 -2.14
CA LEU A 368 10.73 -29.12 -2.72
C LEU A 368 10.68 -30.31 -3.71
N PRO A 369 9.90 -31.38 -3.49
CA PRO A 369 9.84 -32.52 -4.42
C PRO A 369 9.25 -32.17 -5.79
N THR A 370 8.38 -31.16 -5.85
CA THR A 370 7.69 -30.73 -7.08
C THR A 370 8.29 -29.46 -7.67
N LEU A 371 9.30 -28.87 -7.00
CA LEU A 371 9.88 -27.61 -7.42
C LEU A 371 10.63 -27.81 -8.75
N PRO A 372 10.35 -27.03 -9.80
CA PRO A 372 11.00 -27.22 -11.09
C PRO A 372 12.53 -27.08 -11.01
N GLU A 373 13.28 -28.06 -11.50
CA GLU A 373 14.76 -28.12 -11.40
C GLU A 373 15.46 -26.87 -11.97
N HIS A 374 14.95 -26.31 -13.07
CA HIS A 374 15.48 -25.07 -13.67
C HIS A 374 15.36 -23.83 -12.76
N ARG A 375 14.51 -23.88 -11.73
CA ARG A 375 14.39 -22.83 -10.70
C ARG A 375 15.05 -23.23 -9.38
N ALA A 376 15.20 -24.53 -9.14
CA ALA A 376 15.93 -25.08 -7.99
C ALA A 376 17.46 -25.03 -8.16
N ALA A 377 17.95 -24.76 -9.37
CA ALA A 377 19.39 -24.66 -9.70
C ALA A 377 19.83 -23.24 -10.12
N GLY A 378 18.92 -22.26 -10.17
CA GLY A 378 19.23 -20.94 -10.71
C GLY A 378 18.27 -19.85 -10.25
N SER A 379 18.62 -19.16 -9.17
CA SER A 379 18.14 -17.81 -8.90
C SER A 379 19.07 -16.75 -9.54
N ILE A 380 19.49 -17.01 -10.79
CA ILE A 380 20.02 -16.00 -11.74
C ILE A 380 19.34 -16.21 -13.11
N LYS A 381 18.57 -15.20 -13.55
CA LYS A 381 17.70 -15.06 -14.76
C LYS A 381 18.45 -15.26 -16.12
N PRO A 382 17.82 -15.39 -17.35
CA PRO A 382 16.65 -14.64 -17.87
C PRO A 382 15.76 -15.29 -18.98
N ALA A 383 14.73 -14.56 -19.44
CA ALA A 383 13.99 -14.83 -20.68
C ALA A 383 14.24 -13.72 -21.72
N VAL A 384 15.32 -13.83 -22.50
CA VAL A 384 15.52 -13.30 -23.88
C VAL A 384 16.64 -14.15 -24.52
N PRO A 385 16.60 -14.52 -25.82
CA PRO A 385 17.56 -15.45 -26.44
C PRO A 385 18.98 -14.88 -26.54
N GLN A 386 19.97 -15.74 -26.29
CA GLN A 386 21.42 -15.46 -26.33
C GLN A 386 21.95 -15.31 -27.78
N ALA A 387 22.82 -14.32 -27.97
CA ALA A 387 23.91 -14.36 -28.93
C ALA A 387 25.22 -14.21 -28.13
N ASP A 388 26.23 -14.97 -28.56
CA ASP A 388 27.45 -15.33 -27.84
C ASP A 388 28.30 -14.17 -27.33
N SER A 389 28.80 -14.29 -26.09
CA SER A 389 30.20 -13.95 -25.75
C SER A 389 30.52 -14.31 -24.29
N GLN A 390 31.61 -15.06 -24.14
CA GLN A 390 32.18 -15.57 -22.89
C GLN A 390 32.82 -14.44 -22.04
N ALA A 391 32.87 -14.68 -20.72
CA ALA A 391 33.66 -14.03 -19.66
C ALA A 391 32.92 -13.05 -18.72
N SER A 392 32.40 -13.57 -17.61
CA SER A 392 32.75 -13.13 -16.23
C SER A 392 32.04 -14.00 -15.19
N THR A 393 32.78 -14.41 -14.16
CA THR A 393 32.30 -15.03 -12.94
C THR A 393 31.64 -13.95 -12.07
N ALA A 394 30.32 -14.01 -11.88
CA ALA A 394 29.59 -13.12 -10.96
C ALA A 394 28.55 -13.92 -10.14
N ASP A 395 28.71 -13.87 -8.82
CA ASP A 395 27.74 -14.35 -7.81
C ASP A 395 26.44 -13.52 -7.85
N PRO A 396 25.26 -14.10 -7.54
CA PRO A 396 23.98 -13.38 -7.63
C PRO A 396 23.42 -12.75 -6.35
N ALA A 397 24.13 -12.75 -5.22
CA ALA A 397 23.56 -12.25 -3.95
C ALA A 397 24.04 -10.85 -3.53
N THR A 398 24.83 -10.17 -4.37
CA THR A 398 25.28 -8.79 -4.14
C THR A 398 24.58 -7.86 -5.13
N SER A 399 23.89 -6.82 -4.65
CA SER A 399 23.48 -5.74 -5.55
C SER A 399 24.73 -5.15 -6.20
N ASP A 400 24.78 -5.06 -7.53
CA ASP A 400 25.83 -4.32 -8.26
C ASP A 400 25.85 -2.82 -7.92
N LEU A 401 24.89 -2.35 -7.11
CA LEU A 401 24.84 -0.99 -6.58
C LEU A 401 25.83 -0.80 -5.43
N ALA A 402 26.43 0.39 -5.38
CA ALA A 402 27.23 0.81 -4.24
C ALA A 402 26.39 0.71 -2.94
N PRO A 403 26.92 0.14 -1.85
CA PRO A 403 26.18 -0.01 -0.58
C PRO A 403 25.56 1.28 -0.06
N GLU A 404 26.22 2.43 -0.29
CA GLU A 404 25.73 3.76 0.08
C GLU A 404 24.41 4.13 -0.63
N VAL A 405 24.28 3.76 -1.91
CA VAL A 405 23.06 4.02 -2.70
C VAL A 405 21.92 3.16 -2.18
N VAL A 406 22.21 1.89 -1.93
CA VAL A 406 21.25 0.93 -1.35
C VAL A 406 20.74 1.42 0.01
N GLU A 407 21.64 1.85 0.88
CA GLU A 407 21.29 2.40 2.18
C GLU A 407 20.45 3.69 2.05
N PHE A 408 20.85 4.61 1.16
CA PHE A 408 20.09 5.81 0.85
C PHE A 408 18.66 5.51 0.42
N LEU A 409 18.45 4.54 -0.48
CA LEU A 409 17.11 4.19 -0.97
C LEU A 409 16.21 3.70 0.16
N VAL A 410 16.76 3.00 1.15
CA VAL A 410 15.97 2.39 2.22
C VAL A 410 15.73 3.33 3.35
N ASP A 411 16.76 4.08 3.72
CA ASP A 411 16.70 5.12 4.71
C ASP A 411 15.64 6.16 4.36
N ASN A 412 15.48 6.45 3.08
CA ASN A 412 14.45 7.34 2.55
C ASN A 412 13.16 6.59 2.15
N ARG A 413 13.08 5.28 2.40
CA ARG A 413 11.95 4.40 2.08
C ARG A 413 11.52 4.44 0.60
N TYR A 414 12.44 4.75 -0.30
CA TYR A 414 12.18 4.78 -1.74
C TYR A 414 12.00 3.39 -2.35
N ILE A 415 12.46 2.32 -1.68
CA ILE A 415 12.19 0.92 -2.07
C ILE A 415 10.69 0.59 -2.22
N ASN A 416 9.81 1.42 -1.65
CA ASN A 416 8.37 1.29 -1.81
C ASN A 416 7.87 1.75 -3.20
N GLY A 417 8.67 2.50 -3.95
CA GLY A 417 8.30 3.09 -5.23
C GLY A 417 8.51 2.15 -6.41
N SER A 418 7.41 1.69 -7.01
CA SER A 418 7.41 0.84 -8.23
C SER A 418 7.72 1.62 -9.51
N GLN A 419 7.52 2.95 -9.49
CA GLN A 419 7.70 3.83 -10.64
C GLN A 419 8.39 5.12 -10.18
N THR A 420 9.51 4.99 -9.49
CA THR A 420 10.25 6.14 -8.96
C THR A 420 10.94 6.88 -10.09
N MET A 421 10.81 8.21 -10.12
CA MET A 421 11.50 9.04 -11.11
C MET A 421 12.92 9.34 -10.64
N LEU A 422 13.89 8.79 -11.37
CA LEU A 422 15.31 9.02 -11.16
C LEU A 422 15.87 9.98 -12.20
N ILE A 423 16.82 10.82 -11.79
CA ILE A 423 17.57 11.71 -12.66
C ILE A 423 19.07 11.44 -12.47
N ASN A 424 19.76 11.05 -13.53
CA ASN A 424 21.21 10.98 -13.59
C ASN A 424 21.77 12.39 -13.80
N LEU A 425 22.48 12.89 -12.81
CA LEU A 425 23.02 14.25 -12.75
C LEU A 425 24.25 14.45 -13.63
N ASP A 426 24.97 13.38 -13.99
CA ASP A 426 26.11 13.45 -14.92
C ASP A 426 25.62 13.67 -16.36
N ARG A 427 24.41 13.22 -16.67
CA ARG A 427 23.77 13.35 -17.99
C ARG A 427 22.81 14.54 -18.07
N CYS A 428 22.27 14.98 -16.93
CA CYS A 428 21.27 16.04 -16.89
C CYS A 428 21.87 17.44 -17.04
N VAL A 429 21.74 18.03 -18.23
CA VAL A 429 22.18 19.42 -18.50
C VAL A 429 21.18 20.49 -18.06
N ARG A 430 20.10 20.10 -17.38
CA ARG A 430 19.06 20.98 -16.86
C ARG A 430 18.28 21.81 -17.90
N CYS A 431 18.09 21.32 -19.12
CA CYS A 431 17.38 22.01 -20.20
C CYS A 431 15.84 22.15 -20.06
N ASP A 432 15.25 21.73 -18.93
CA ASP A 432 13.80 21.78 -18.64
C ASP A 432 12.82 21.07 -19.58
N ALA A 433 13.30 20.38 -20.62
CA ALA A 433 12.47 19.59 -21.54
C ALA A 433 11.51 18.61 -20.83
N CYS A 434 11.95 17.98 -19.73
CA CYS A 434 11.12 17.07 -18.93
C CYS A 434 9.94 17.77 -18.22
N SER A 435 10.16 18.98 -17.70
CA SER A 435 9.13 19.80 -17.04
C SER A 435 8.12 20.32 -18.05
N GLU A 436 8.61 20.82 -19.18
CA GLU A 436 7.78 21.31 -20.28
C GLU A 436 6.92 20.20 -20.88
N ALA A 437 7.50 19.04 -21.15
CA ALA A 437 6.77 17.89 -21.67
C ALA A 437 5.69 17.39 -20.70
N CYS A 438 5.94 17.46 -19.39
CA CYS A 438 4.92 17.16 -18.39
C CYS A 438 3.76 18.16 -18.46
N ALA A 439 4.05 19.46 -18.53
CA ALA A 439 3.02 20.49 -18.68
C ALA A 439 2.21 20.30 -19.98
N VAL A 440 2.88 20.06 -21.11
CA VAL A 440 2.23 19.80 -22.42
C VAL A 440 1.31 18.58 -22.34
N GLY A 441 1.80 17.45 -21.81
CA GLY A 441 1.04 16.21 -21.70
C GLY A 441 -0.21 16.35 -20.82
N HIS A 442 -0.22 17.32 -19.91
CA HIS A 442 -1.31 17.52 -18.95
C HIS A 442 -1.96 18.91 -19.06
N ASN A 443 -2.13 19.46 -20.27
CA ASN A 443 -2.92 20.69 -20.47
C ASN A 443 -2.45 21.87 -19.59
N ASN A 444 -1.13 22.04 -19.50
CA ASN A 444 -0.45 23.01 -18.66
C ASN A 444 -0.65 22.81 -17.14
N ASN A 445 -1.04 21.62 -16.70
CA ASN A 445 -1.02 21.19 -15.31
C ASN A 445 0.20 20.25 -15.09
N PRO A 446 1.42 20.78 -14.90
CA PRO A 446 2.60 19.95 -14.67
C PRO A 446 2.49 19.19 -13.36
N ARG A 447 2.84 17.90 -13.38
CA ARG A 447 2.72 16.97 -12.24
C ARG A 447 4.06 16.38 -11.81
N PHE A 448 5.15 17.00 -12.27
CA PHE A 448 6.54 16.62 -12.07
C PHE A 448 7.30 17.82 -11.52
N ASN A 449 8.09 17.60 -10.47
CA ASN A 449 9.00 18.61 -9.94
C ASN A 449 10.45 18.08 -9.98
N ARG A 450 11.35 18.84 -10.62
CA ARG A 450 12.77 18.53 -10.78
C ARG A 450 13.61 18.87 -9.54
N HIS A 451 13.03 18.63 -8.37
CA HIS A 451 13.67 18.72 -7.07
C HIS A 451 13.60 17.36 -6.39
N GLY A 452 14.45 17.12 -5.40
CA GLY A 452 14.48 15.82 -4.72
C GLY A 452 15.80 15.53 -4.04
N ARG A 453 15.82 14.44 -3.26
CA ARG A 453 17.02 14.01 -2.53
C ARG A 453 18.04 13.43 -3.51
N ARG A 454 19.32 13.57 -3.18
CA ARG A 454 20.44 13.18 -4.03
C ARG A 454 21.41 12.29 -3.27
N ILE A 455 22.00 11.35 -3.97
CA ILE A 455 23.16 10.57 -3.54
C ILE A 455 24.09 10.43 -4.74
N GLN A 456 25.34 10.84 -4.61
CA GLN A 456 26.31 10.85 -5.72
C GLN A 456 25.70 11.57 -6.95
N SER A 457 25.72 10.95 -8.14
CA SER A 457 25.10 11.48 -9.36
C SER A 457 23.64 11.09 -9.55
N LEU A 458 22.99 10.50 -8.55
CA LEU A 458 21.58 10.10 -8.61
C LEU A 458 20.70 11.10 -7.84
N MET A 459 19.60 11.55 -8.46
CA MET A 459 18.51 12.26 -7.79
C MET A 459 17.23 11.44 -7.87
N VAL A 460 16.55 11.29 -6.73
CA VAL A 460 15.17 10.81 -6.67
C VAL A 460 14.25 12.03 -6.73
N ALA A 461 13.61 12.26 -7.87
CA ALA A 461 12.82 13.46 -8.11
C ALA A 461 11.43 13.39 -7.43
N ASN A 462 10.92 14.56 -7.04
CA ASN A 462 9.58 14.76 -6.51
C ASN A 462 8.53 14.57 -7.60
N ALA A 463 8.23 13.31 -7.89
CA ALA A 463 7.09 12.86 -8.66
C ALA A 463 6.53 11.61 -8.01
N CYS A 464 5.20 11.41 -8.10
CA CYS A 464 4.53 10.23 -7.53
C CYS A 464 5.28 8.95 -7.92
N MET A 465 5.57 8.09 -6.95
CA MET A 465 6.34 6.86 -7.11
C MET A 465 5.46 5.63 -7.37
N HIS A 466 4.13 5.81 -7.36
CA HIS A 466 3.13 4.74 -7.51
C HIS A 466 3.39 3.57 -6.56
N CYS A 467 3.60 3.92 -5.29
CA CYS A 467 4.09 3.01 -4.26
C CYS A 467 3.31 1.70 -4.17
N LEU A 468 3.99 0.63 -3.78
CA LEU A 468 3.38 -0.67 -3.49
C LEU A 468 2.43 -0.58 -2.27
N ASP A 469 2.87 0.09 -1.20
CA ASP A 469 2.06 0.54 -0.06
C ASP A 469 1.73 2.05 -0.22
N PRO A 470 0.64 2.43 -0.92
CA PRO A 470 0.26 3.80 -1.14
C PRO A 470 -0.49 4.36 0.07
N VAL A 471 0.26 4.83 1.06
CA VAL A 471 -0.28 5.49 2.25
C VAL A 471 -1.19 6.70 1.92
N CYS A 472 -1.03 7.31 0.74
CA CYS A 472 -1.89 8.38 0.26
C CYS A 472 -3.31 7.93 -0.13
N MET A 473 -3.54 6.64 -0.38
CA MET A 473 -4.89 6.08 -0.59
C MET A 473 -5.62 5.83 0.74
N LEU A 474 -4.91 5.77 1.85
CA LEU A 474 -5.52 5.57 3.17
C LEU A 474 -6.33 6.80 3.58
N GLY A 475 -7.61 6.59 3.88
CA GLY A 475 -8.48 7.63 4.43
C GLY A 475 -9.01 8.63 3.40
N CYS A 476 -8.99 8.31 2.09
CA CYS A 476 -9.74 9.10 1.11
C CYS A 476 -11.24 8.79 1.25
N PRO A 477 -12.09 9.74 1.69
CA PRO A 477 -13.49 9.45 2.01
C PRO A 477 -14.34 9.11 0.77
N THR A 478 -13.96 9.61 -0.40
CA THR A 478 -14.67 9.37 -1.67
C THR A 478 -14.04 8.27 -2.53
N GLY A 479 -12.87 7.76 -2.12
CA GLY A 479 -12.05 6.87 -2.94
C GLY A 479 -11.56 7.51 -4.25
N ALA A 480 -11.44 8.84 -4.29
CA ALA A 480 -10.98 9.58 -5.46
C ALA A 480 -9.56 9.19 -5.88
N ILE A 481 -8.65 9.04 -4.91
CA ILE A 481 -7.33 8.47 -5.16
C ILE A 481 -7.41 6.95 -5.06
N HIS A 482 -7.08 6.25 -6.16
CA HIS A 482 -7.23 4.80 -6.25
C HIS A 482 -6.20 4.21 -7.21
N ARG A 483 -6.04 2.89 -7.16
CA ARG A 483 -5.21 2.15 -8.10
C ARG A 483 -6.07 1.73 -9.30
N VAL A 484 -5.59 1.97 -10.52
CA VAL A 484 -6.24 1.52 -11.74
C VAL A 484 -6.12 -0.01 -11.81
N GLU A 485 -7.26 -0.66 -12.05
CA GLU A 485 -7.32 -2.10 -12.17
C GLU A 485 -6.63 -2.57 -13.47
N GLY A 486 -5.86 -3.66 -13.38
CA GLY A 486 -5.08 -4.20 -14.49
C GLY A 486 -3.71 -3.53 -14.65
N SER A 487 -3.65 -2.20 -14.76
CA SER A 487 -2.41 -1.47 -15.04
C SER A 487 -1.63 -1.05 -13.78
N GLY A 488 -2.31 -0.90 -12.63
CA GLY A 488 -1.66 -0.77 -11.32
C GLY A 488 -1.20 0.63 -10.94
N GLU A 489 -1.39 1.65 -11.79
CA GLU A 489 -1.04 3.03 -11.47
C GLU A 489 -2.00 3.60 -10.42
N VAL A 490 -1.46 4.26 -9.41
CA VAL A 490 -2.27 5.12 -8.54
C VAL A 490 -2.65 6.38 -9.31
N VAL A 491 -3.92 6.76 -9.35
CA VAL A 491 -4.46 7.96 -10.03
C VAL A 491 -5.42 8.72 -9.11
N VAL A 492 -5.73 9.98 -9.45
CA VAL A 492 -6.77 10.77 -8.77
C VAL A 492 -7.91 10.98 -9.76
N ASN A 493 -9.12 10.61 -9.37
CA ASN A 493 -10.34 11.01 -10.05
C ASN A 493 -10.70 12.44 -9.62
N ASP A 494 -10.60 13.39 -10.54
CA ASP A 494 -10.85 14.82 -10.27
C ASP A 494 -12.34 15.07 -9.93
N ASP A 495 -13.25 14.28 -10.51
CA ASP A 495 -14.70 14.40 -10.36
C ASP A 495 -15.13 14.08 -8.92
N THR A 496 -14.55 13.04 -8.31
CA THR A 496 -14.89 12.61 -6.94
C THR A 496 -13.95 13.18 -5.87
N CYS A 497 -12.92 13.93 -6.25
CA CYS A 497 -11.99 14.55 -5.31
C CYS A 497 -12.63 15.76 -4.62
N ILE A 498 -12.77 15.74 -3.30
CA ILE A 498 -13.38 16.84 -2.54
C ILE A 498 -12.37 17.82 -1.94
N GLY A 499 -11.09 17.70 -2.26
CA GLY A 499 -10.09 18.67 -1.79
C GLY A 499 -9.65 18.55 -0.32
N CYS A 500 -10.06 17.51 0.41
CA CYS A 500 -9.79 17.36 1.87
C CYS A 500 -8.31 17.26 2.29
N ALA A 501 -7.36 17.21 1.34
CA ALA A 501 -5.92 17.15 1.56
C ALA A 501 -5.38 15.91 2.32
N THR A 502 -6.21 14.94 2.75
CA THR A 502 -5.73 13.73 3.44
C THR A 502 -4.65 12.98 2.66
N CYS A 503 -4.81 12.83 1.34
CA CYS A 503 -3.81 12.17 0.49
C CYS A 503 -2.47 12.93 0.45
N ALA A 504 -2.50 14.26 0.41
CA ALA A 504 -1.30 15.09 0.42
C ALA A 504 -0.56 15.01 1.76
N ASN A 505 -1.30 15.13 2.87
CA ASN A 505 -0.75 15.01 4.23
C ASN A 505 -0.14 13.63 4.51
N ASN A 506 -0.68 12.58 3.88
CA ASN A 506 -0.19 11.22 4.05
C ASN A 506 1.03 10.89 3.17
N CYS A 507 1.37 11.70 2.17
CA CYS A 507 2.48 11.39 1.26
C CYS A 507 3.86 11.74 1.90
N PRO A 508 4.76 10.77 2.14
CA PRO A 508 6.10 11.03 2.75
C PRO A 508 7.04 11.84 1.89
N TYR A 509 6.76 11.88 0.59
CA TYR A 509 7.67 12.40 -0.41
C TYR A 509 7.19 13.75 -0.95
N ASP A 510 6.11 14.31 -0.40
CA ASP A 510 5.51 15.57 -0.86
C ASP A 510 5.21 15.57 -2.38
N ASN A 511 4.76 14.41 -2.88
CA ASN A 511 4.51 14.17 -4.30
C ASN A 511 3.08 14.49 -4.75
N ILE A 512 2.23 14.96 -3.82
CA ILE A 512 0.83 15.29 -4.06
C ILE A 512 0.62 16.74 -3.61
N ARG A 513 0.19 17.59 -4.53
CA ARG A 513 -0.06 19.01 -4.26
C ARG A 513 -1.55 19.28 -4.25
N MET A 514 -1.97 20.19 -3.39
CA MET A 514 -3.32 20.74 -3.40
C MET A 514 -3.30 22.03 -4.22
N VAL A 515 -4.20 22.16 -5.19
CA VAL A 515 -4.20 23.25 -6.16
C VAL A 515 -5.60 23.85 -6.29
N GLU A 516 -5.67 25.17 -6.37
CA GLU A 516 -6.89 25.89 -6.70
C GLU A 516 -7.21 25.69 -8.18
N VAL A 517 -8.45 25.29 -8.48
CA VAL A 517 -8.86 24.97 -9.85
C VAL A 517 -9.48 26.17 -10.56
N ARG A 518 -9.34 26.17 -11.89
CA ARG A 518 -9.87 27.22 -12.77
C ARG A 518 -10.87 26.66 -13.77
N ASP A 519 -11.79 27.51 -14.21
CA ASP A 519 -12.68 27.25 -15.34
C ASP A 519 -11.95 27.37 -16.69
N ALA A 520 -12.67 27.11 -17.79
CA ALA A 520 -12.15 27.22 -19.15
C ALA A 520 -11.67 28.64 -19.52
N GLU A 521 -12.24 29.67 -18.89
CA GLU A 521 -11.86 31.06 -19.03
C GLU A 521 -10.66 31.46 -18.13
N GLY A 522 -10.21 30.55 -17.26
CA GLY A 522 -9.10 30.76 -16.34
C GLY A 522 -9.46 31.43 -15.02
N ARG A 523 -10.74 31.61 -14.70
CA ARG A 523 -11.22 32.15 -13.42
C ARG A 523 -11.18 31.06 -12.35
N PHE A 524 -10.85 31.43 -11.12
CA PHE A 524 -10.93 30.49 -10.00
C PHE A 524 -12.38 30.07 -9.74
N ILE A 525 -12.56 28.80 -9.45
CA ILE A 525 -13.85 28.23 -9.06
C ILE A 525 -13.96 28.36 -7.54
N PHE A 526 -15.11 28.84 -7.04
CA PHE A 526 -15.39 29.00 -5.63
C PHE A 526 -16.53 28.09 -5.20
N ASP A 527 -16.43 27.54 -3.99
CA ASP A 527 -17.48 26.74 -3.38
C ASP A 527 -18.63 27.64 -2.90
N GLU A 528 -19.87 27.29 -3.25
CA GLU A 528 -21.04 28.14 -2.98
C GLU A 528 -21.37 28.26 -1.49
N ILE A 529 -21.04 27.24 -0.69
CA ILE A 529 -21.38 27.17 0.74
C ILE A 529 -20.36 27.96 1.57
N THR A 530 -19.08 27.73 1.30
CA THR A 530 -17.96 28.29 2.08
C THR A 530 -17.42 29.59 1.49
N GLY A 531 -17.66 29.86 0.21
CA GLY A 531 -17.09 31.00 -0.51
C GLY A 531 -15.58 30.92 -0.72
N GLN A 532 -14.96 29.76 -0.48
CA GLN A 532 -13.51 29.56 -0.65
C GLN A 532 -13.18 28.99 -2.04
N PRO A 533 -11.96 29.22 -2.57
CA PRO A 533 -11.52 28.58 -3.80
C PRO A 533 -11.63 27.05 -3.69
N VAL A 534 -12.18 26.41 -4.73
CA VAL A 534 -12.22 24.95 -4.82
C VAL A 534 -10.79 24.45 -5.01
N VAL A 535 -10.36 23.60 -4.09
CA VAL A 535 -9.03 22.99 -4.10
C VAL A 535 -9.15 21.52 -4.48
N LYS A 536 -8.29 21.04 -5.39
CA LYS A 536 -8.22 19.62 -5.81
C LYS A 536 -6.80 19.09 -5.63
N SER A 537 -6.66 17.78 -5.53
CA SER A 537 -5.33 17.14 -5.46
C SER A 537 -4.78 16.87 -6.87
N THR A 538 -3.49 17.18 -7.06
CA THR A 538 -2.73 16.95 -8.28
C THR A 538 -1.48 16.15 -7.96
N LYS A 539 -1.23 15.09 -8.74
CA LYS A 539 -0.01 14.27 -8.64
C LYS A 539 0.28 13.58 -9.96
N CYS A 540 1.53 13.14 -10.19
CA CYS A 540 1.83 12.35 -11.38
C CYS A 540 0.96 11.08 -11.45
N ASP A 541 0.50 10.78 -12.66
CA ASP A 541 -0.35 9.64 -13.04
C ASP A 541 0.33 8.79 -14.13
N LEU A 542 1.66 8.86 -14.26
CA LEU A 542 2.47 8.25 -15.33
C LEU A 542 2.00 8.58 -16.76
N CYS A 543 1.23 9.65 -16.94
CA CYS A 543 0.61 9.95 -18.22
C CYS A 543 -0.19 8.74 -18.74
N VAL A 544 -1.00 8.09 -17.87
CA VAL A 544 -1.86 6.94 -18.20
C VAL A 544 -2.80 7.18 -19.39
N ASP A 545 -3.12 8.44 -19.68
CA ASP A 545 -3.94 8.85 -20.81
C ASP A 545 -3.13 9.07 -22.11
N GLN A 546 -1.80 9.00 -22.06
CA GLN A 546 -0.92 9.22 -23.20
C GLN A 546 -0.39 7.89 -23.75
N ILE A 547 -0.49 7.70 -25.08
CA ILE A 547 -0.05 6.46 -25.77
C ILE A 547 1.39 6.07 -25.44
N GLY A 548 2.30 7.05 -25.34
CA GLY A 548 3.71 6.76 -25.08
C GLY A 548 4.08 6.54 -23.61
N GLY A 549 3.15 6.73 -22.67
CA GLY A 549 3.42 6.75 -21.22
C GLY A 549 4.06 8.07 -20.72
N PRO A 550 5.00 8.06 -19.75
CA PRO A 550 5.56 9.26 -19.12
C PRO A 550 6.27 10.23 -20.08
N ALA A 551 5.64 11.36 -20.38
CA ALA A 551 6.18 12.36 -21.31
C ALA A 551 7.51 12.98 -20.83
N CYS A 552 7.64 13.21 -19.53
CA CYS A 552 8.85 13.78 -18.91
C CYS A 552 10.10 12.91 -19.14
N GLN A 553 9.96 11.57 -19.08
CA GLN A 553 11.04 10.63 -19.35
C GLN A 553 11.43 10.65 -20.84
N ARG A 554 10.44 10.50 -21.73
CA ARG A 554 10.68 10.45 -23.20
C ARG A 554 11.26 11.74 -23.76
N ALA A 555 10.95 12.88 -23.15
CA ALA A 555 11.41 14.17 -23.62
C ALA A 555 12.87 14.48 -23.24
N CYS A 556 13.54 13.65 -22.45
CA CYS A 556 14.93 13.91 -22.07
C CYS A 556 15.89 13.64 -23.26
N PRO A 557 16.54 14.66 -23.83
CA PRO A 557 17.42 14.46 -24.99
C PRO A 557 18.75 13.79 -24.62
N HIS A 558 19.06 13.70 -23.32
CA HIS A 558 20.28 13.06 -22.80
C HIS A 558 20.00 11.71 -22.15
N ASP A 559 18.75 11.21 -22.22
CA ASP A 559 18.30 9.96 -21.57
C ASP A 559 18.71 9.91 -20.08
N ALA A 560 18.65 11.07 -19.42
CA ALA A 560 19.04 11.27 -18.03
C ALA A 560 17.92 10.95 -17.04
N LEU A 561 16.68 10.68 -17.51
CA LEU A 561 15.52 10.41 -16.67
C LEU A 561 15.04 8.98 -16.86
N ALA A 562 14.62 8.32 -15.78
CA ALA A 562 13.99 7.01 -15.85
C ALA A 562 12.95 6.81 -14.75
N ARG A 563 11.84 6.13 -15.10
CA ARG A 563 10.96 5.46 -14.15
C ARG A 563 11.53 4.08 -13.84
N VAL A 564 11.80 3.82 -12.57
CA VAL A 564 12.41 2.57 -12.11
C VAL A 564 11.62 1.99 -10.94
N ASP A 565 11.43 0.68 -10.95
CA ASP A 565 11.01 -0.07 -9.78
C ASP A 565 12.22 -0.24 -8.87
N LEU A 566 12.20 0.42 -7.71
CA LEU A 566 13.32 0.41 -6.78
C LEU A 566 13.46 -0.88 -5.99
N SER A 567 12.52 -1.83 -6.15
CA SER A 567 12.72 -3.20 -5.69
C SER A 567 13.63 -4.01 -6.64
N ASP A 568 13.76 -3.61 -7.92
CA ASP A 568 14.66 -4.23 -8.89
C ASP A 568 16.02 -3.52 -8.92
N THR A 569 16.87 -3.86 -7.95
CA THR A 569 18.22 -3.28 -7.81
C THR A 569 19.13 -3.59 -9.00
N ALA A 570 18.92 -4.72 -9.69
CA ALA A 570 19.70 -5.09 -10.88
C ALA A 570 19.36 -4.21 -12.08
N ALA A 571 18.06 -3.97 -12.31
CA ALA A 571 17.62 -3.02 -13.34
C ALA A 571 18.14 -1.60 -13.06
N LEU A 572 18.14 -1.18 -11.79
CA LEU A 572 18.70 0.10 -11.37
C LEU A 572 20.21 0.17 -11.63
N ALA A 573 20.99 -0.83 -11.22
CA ALA A 573 22.44 -0.87 -11.45
C ALA A 573 22.77 -0.79 -12.94
N LYS A 574 22.05 -1.58 -13.76
CA LYS A 574 22.20 -1.57 -15.22
C LYS A 574 21.90 -0.19 -15.83
N TRP A 575 20.94 0.56 -15.30
CA TRP A 575 20.64 1.91 -15.78
C TRP A 575 21.67 2.92 -15.31
N MET A 576 22.15 2.83 -14.07
CA MET A 576 23.19 3.72 -13.55
C MET A 576 24.54 3.54 -14.25
N GLY A 577 24.83 2.33 -14.74
CA GLY A 577 26.05 2.03 -15.50
C GLY A 577 26.05 2.43 -16.98
N ARG A 578 24.97 3.06 -17.48
CA ARG A 578 24.87 3.58 -18.86
C ARG A 578 25.33 5.03 -18.96
#